data_AF-A0A0G4EZ86-F1
#
_entry.id   AF-A0A0G4EZ86-F1
#
_cell.length_a   1.000
_cell.length_b   1.000
_cell.length_c   1.000
_cell.angle_alpha   90.00
_cell.angle_beta   90.00
_cell.angle_gamma   90.00
#
_symmetry.space_group_name_H-M   'P 1'
#
loop_
_entity.id
_entity.type
_entity.pdbx_description
1 polymer ?
#
loop_
_entity_poly.entity_id
_entity_poly.type
_entity_poly.pdbx_seq_one_letter_code
_entity_poly.pdbx_strand_id
1 'polypeptide(L)'
;MFRRLRRLVDYGVYLVTDDAFVTGGSSIERRITEAIRGGVTCVQLRLKKASDHEFLDLGRRLKPILQRYGVPLIVNNRADIAVALDADGVHVGQDDMPPSAVRSIIGPERILGVTVDVKRPESVWEALKEDARADYVAPNAIFATSTKQVQPIGPEGLAAVERHVAAAAADLRLPSVPPLLAIGGIVPANVPTVYSKAKPNGVCAVSGLLGEDVSNVREVAEAYRLAVDTCRHGKSVAALYAGVHRLLDHLRHSAECGPFLVHHLTNDVVTTQTANATLFVGASPIMSLESEETEQLGAFSSAVVLNGGTLDHQWREAARIALRTAREKTGSPVVLDPVGCGATTIRTDTFKALLEDGGVRIVKGNGGEMTALAKALNAMPKLDAQGGAQVRGVDSIGDVDDPLSILRGLTGASGAVACMSGKRDVIVGDPKLSAELSYSDPFVGNMTGSGCLVATLQASFAAAEKSCPEETFPQYFTSAVAGLAYMSAAARLAHLRLHELEGDSQHARLLSAGSGPAYTYRNHLFDGFATLTPALLRSLFPPLTLTDER
;
A
#
# COMPACT_ATOMS: atom_id res chain seq x y z
N MET A 1 13.94 13.60 3.21
CA MET A 1 13.29 12.75 2.18
C MET A 1 14.03 12.92 0.83
N PHE A 2 14.44 11.84 0.16
CA PHE A 2 15.19 11.91 -1.10
C PHE A 2 14.34 12.47 -2.28
N ARG A 3 14.99 13.01 -3.32
CA ARG A 3 14.37 13.79 -4.41
C ARG A 3 13.29 13.01 -5.18
N ARG A 4 13.46 11.69 -5.41
CA ARG A 4 12.44 10.86 -6.09
C ARG A 4 11.31 10.43 -5.15
N LEU A 5 11.58 10.29 -3.86
CA LEU A 5 10.58 9.94 -2.86
C LEU A 5 9.52 11.04 -2.66
N ARG A 6 9.84 12.33 -2.89
CA ARG A 6 8.83 13.42 -2.86
C ARG A 6 7.70 13.24 -3.86
N ARG A 7 7.98 12.62 -5.01
CA ARG A 7 6.96 12.33 -6.02
C ARG A 7 6.03 11.19 -5.61
N LEU A 8 6.36 10.47 -4.54
CA LEU A 8 5.54 9.41 -3.97
C LEU A 8 4.61 9.93 -2.88
N VAL A 9 4.53 11.25 -2.64
CA VAL A 9 3.57 11.78 -1.66
C VAL A 9 2.16 11.55 -2.20
N ASP A 10 1.35 10.78 -1.47
CA ASP A 10 -0.07 10.68 -1.70
C ASP A 10 -0.76 11.90 -1.10
N TYR A 11 -1.32 12.77 -1.95
CA TYR A 11 -2.07 13.92 -1.49
C TYR A 11 -3.56 13.64 -1.30
N GLY A 12 -4.03 12.39 -1.49
CA GLY A 12 -5.44 12.04 -1.57
C GLY A 12 -6.31 12.62 -0.45
N VAL A 13 -5.85 12.54 0.81
CA VAL A 13 -6.43 13.27 1.94
C VAL A 13 -5.32 14.05 2.65
N TYR A 14 -5.42 15.37 2.51
CA TYR A 14 -4.48 16.33 3.05
C TYR A 14 -5.12 17.04 4.26
N LEU A 15 -4.55 16.90 5.45
CA LEU A 15 -5.01 17.61 6.64
C LEU A 15 -4.29 18.94 6.81
N VAL A 16 -5.03 20.01 7.08
CA VAL A 16 -4.47 21.32 7.43
C VAL A 16 -4.93 21.70 8.83
N THR A 17 -3.99 22.06 9.71
CA THR A 17 -4.32 22.46 11.09
C THR A 17 -4.87 23.88 11.15
N ASP A 18 -5.50 24.21 12.27
CA ASP A 18 -5.94 25.57 12.58
C ASP A 18 -5.81 25.83 14.09
N ASP A 19 -5.51 27.06 14.49
CA ASP A 19 -5.28 27.43 15.89
C ASP A 19 -6.42 27.00 16.81
N ALA A 20 -7.67 27.04 16.31
CA ALA A 20 -8.87 26.70 17.07
C ALA A 20 -8.89 25.25 17.59
N PHE A 21 -8.18 24.33 16.95
CA PHE A 21 -8.19 22.89 17.28
C PHE A 21 -6.88 22.42 17.92
N VAL A 22 -5.95 23.34 18.13
CA VAL A 22 -4.62 23.06 18.69
C VAL A 22 -4.62 23.28 20.21
N THR A 23 -5.52 24.12 20.72
CA THR A 23 -5.67 24.43 22.14
C THR A 23 -6.91 23.73 22.73
N GLY A 24 -6.75 22.62 23.46
CA GLY A 24 -7.87 21.90 24.09
C GLY A 24 -7.50 20.54 24.68
N GLY A 25 -8.32 20.02 25.61
CA GLY A 25 -7.99 18.93 26.53
C GLY A 25 -7.69 17.52 25.99
N SER A 26 -7.76 17.27 24.67
CA SER A 26 -7.16 16.09 24.04
C SER A 26 -6.00 16.55 23.14
N SER A 27 -4.83 15.91 23.28
CA SER A 27 -3.62 16.36 22.56
C SER A 27 -3.86 16.30 21.04
N ILE A 28 -3.52 17.38 20.34
CA ILE A 28 -3.58 17.48 18.87
C ILE A 28 -2.82 16.32 18.19
N GLU A 29 -1.80 15.78 18.86
CA GLU A 29 -1.09 14.55 18.50
C GLU A 29 -2.03 13.34 18.34
N ARG A 30 -2.96 13.13 19.28
CA ARG A 30 -3.90 12.02 19.22
C ARG A 30 -4.86 12.19 18.05
N ARG A 31 -5.37 13.41 17.84
CA ARG A 31 -6.25 13.73 16.69
C ARG A 31 -5.54 13.47 15.37
N ILE A 32 -4.31 13.95 15.22
CA ILE A 32 -3.51 13.71 14.01
C ILE A 32 -3.21 12.23 13.83
N THR A 33 -2.88 11.50 14.90
CA THR A 33 -2.63 10.05 14.84
C THR A 33 -3.86 9.31 14.35
N GLU A 34 -5.04 9.55 14.93
CA GLU A 34 -6.29 8.92 14.49
C GLU A 34 -6.67 9.31 13.05
N ALA A 35 -6.38 10.55 12.64
CA ALA A 35 -6.60 11.00 11.26
C ALA A 35 -5.73 10.21 10.26
N ILE A 36 -4.45 9.99 10.60
CA ILE A 36 -3.51 9.21 9.78
C ILE A 36 -3.94 7.75 9.69
N ARG A 37 -4.37 7.17 10.81
CA ARG A 37 -4.91 5.80 10.85
C ARG A 37 -6.19 5.64 10.04
N GLY A 38 -6.95 6.72 9.86
CA GLY A 38 -8.10 6.76 8.95
C GLY A 38 -7.75 7.09 7.49
N GLY A 39 -6.48 7.31 7.16
CA GLY A 39 -6.01 7.49 5.79
C GLY A 39 -5.65 8.92 5.39
N VAL A 40 -5.38 9.83 6.34
CA VAL A 40 -4.67 11.09 6.05
C VAL A 40 -3.22 10.77 5.66
N THR A 41 -2.77 11.33 4.54
CA THR A 41 -1.44 11.04 3.97
C THR A 41 -0.56 12.28 3.77
N CYS A 42 -1.03 13.46 4.19
CA CYS A 42 -0.24 14.68 4.25
C CYS A 42 -0.78 15.59 5.37
N VAL A 43 0.10 16.25 6.14
CA VAL A 43 -0.30 17.16 7.21
C VAL A 43 0.41 18.51 7.06
N GLN A 44 -0.37 19.59 7.06
CA GLN A 44 0.16 20.96 7.10
C GLN A 44 -0.09 21.59 8.46
N LEU A 45 1.01 22.00 9.09
CA LEU A 45 0.98 22.81 10.29
C LEU A 45 0.76 24.27 9.90
N ARG A 46 -0.41 24.77 10.26
CA ARG A 46 -0.88 26.13 10.04
C ARG A 46 -1.45 26.69 11.33
N LEU A 47 -0.76 27.69 11.86
CA LEU A 47 -1.12 28.46 13.06
C LEU A 47 -0.97 29.93 12.70
N LYS A 48 -2.05 30.70 12.75
CA LYS A 48 -2.08 32.14 12.46
C LYS A 48 -1.82 33.00 13.67
N LYS A 49 -2.11 32.49 14.87
CA LYS A 49 -2.08 33.26 16.13
C LYS A 49 -0.96 32.84 17.06
N ALA A 50 -0.43 31.63 16.91
CA ALA A 50 0.65 31.12 17.72
C ALA A 50 1.95 31.93 17.52
N SER A 51 2.72 32.08 18.59
CA SER A 51 4.10 32.59 18.54
C SER A 51 5.04 31.60 17.85
N ASP A 52 6.20 32.09 17.41
CA ASP A 52 7.26 31.26 16.82
C ASP A 52 7.68 30.10 17.73
N HIS A 53 7.74 30.35 19.04
CA HIS A 53 8.08 29.34 20.04
C HIS A 53 7.03 28.23 20.08
N GLU A 54 5.75 28.59 20.21
CA GLU A 54 4.64 27.62 20.23
C GLU A 54 4.54 26.84 18.91
N PHE A 55 4.78 27.51 17.78
CA PHE A 55 4.80 26.86 16.46
C PHE A 55 5.91 25.80 16.40
N LEU A 56 7.13 26.17 16.79
CA LEU A 56 8.27 25.26 16.79
C LEU A 56 8.06 24.08 17.74
N ASP A 57 7.52 24.33 18.93
CA ASP A 57 7.28 23.29 19.92
C ASP A 57 6.23 22.28 19.47
N LEU A 58 5.14 22.75 18.85
CA LEU A 58 4.16 21.84 18.26
C LEU A 58 4.75 21.08 17.08
N GLY A 59 5.49 21.76 16.19
CA GLY A 59 6.18 21.13 15.07
C GLY A 59 7.12 20.00 15.51
N ARG A 60 7.91 20.21 16.57
CA ARG A 60 8.81 19.22 17.15
C ARG A 60 8.09 18.01 17.74
N ARG A 61 6.90 18.20 18.32
CA ARG A 61 6.07 17.10 18.83
C ARG A 61 5.43 16.28 17.70
N LEU A 62 4.95 16.95 16.65
CA LEU A 62 4.26 16.29 15.54
C LEU A 62 5.21 15.59 14.57
N LYS A 63 6.40 16.15 14.30
CA LYS A 63 7.36 15.58 13.35
C LYS A 63 7.67 14.09 13.58
N PRO A 64 8.04 13.61 14.79
CA PRO A 64 8.33 12.18 14.99
C PRO A 64 7.10 11.28 14.77
N ILE A 65 5.90 11.77 15.12
CA ILE A 65 4.65 11.03 14.86
C ILE A 65 4.45 10.88 13.36
N LEU A 66 4.54 11.98 12.62
CA LEU A 66 4.36 11.99 11.17
C LEU A 66 5.40 11.14 10.45
N GLN A 67 6.67 11.23 10.87
CA GLN A 67 7.77 10.40 10.34
C GLN A 67 7.53 8.91 10.54
N ARG A 68 7.00 8.50 11.72
CA ARG A 68 6.67 7.10 12.01
C ARG A 68 5.68 6.50 11.01
N TYR A 69 4.73 7.31 10.54
CA TYR A 69 3.73 6.89 9.55
C TYR A 69 4.13 7.25 8.10
N GLY A 70 5.30 7.85 7.88
CA GLY A 70 5.75 8.28 6.55
C GLY A 70 4.84 9.36 5.94
N VAL A 71 4.20 10.17 6.78
CA VAL A 71 3.34 11.28 6.38
C VAL A 71 4.17 12.57 6.42
N PRO A 72 4.24 13.36 5.34
CA PRO A 72 5.05 14.58 5.32
C PRO A 72 4.43 15.68 6.18
N LEU A 73 5.30 16.44 6.85
CA LEU A 73 4.97 17.67 7.55
C LEU A 73 5.23 18.88 6.65
N ILE A 74 4.18 19.61 6.28
CA ILE A 74 4.26 20.85 5.50
C ILE A 74 4.03 22.05 6.43
N VAL A 75 4.85 23.09 6.32
CA VAL A 75 4.70 24.32 7.11
C VAL A 75 4.01 25.40 6.28
N ASN A 76 2.96 26.02 6.81
CA ASN A 76 2.27 27.10 6.11
C ASN A 76 3.04 28.43 6.23
N ASN A 77 3.27 29.09 5.10
CA ASN A 77 3.83 30.44 4.87
C ASN A 77 5.28 30.67 5.32
N ARG A 78 5.77 29.92 6.31
CA ARG A 78 7.01 30.20 7.05
C ARG A 78 8.15 29.28 6.62
N ALA A 79 8.88 29.69 5.59
CA ALA A 79 10.03 28.95 5.07
C ALA A 79 11.19 28.85 6.09
N ASP A 80 11.39 29.89 6.89
CA ASP A 80 12.31 29.95 8.03
C ASP A 80 12.01 28.84 9.07
N ILE A 81 10.75 28.74 9.50
CA ILE A 81 10.30 27.74 10.47
C ILE A 81 10.40 26.33 9.89
N ALA A 82 10.07 26.16 8.61
CA ALA A 82 10.21 24.87 7.94
C ALA A 82 11.65 24.36 7.96
N VAL A 83 12.62 25.24 7.68
CA VAL A 83 14.04 24.89 7.76
C VAL A 83 14.46 24.61 9.21
N ALA A 84 14.02 25.44 10.17
CA ALA A 84 14.35 25.25 11.59
C ALA A 84 13.78 23.94 12.19
N LEU A 85 12.60 23.51 11.73
CA LEU A 85 11.99 22.22 12.09
C LEU A 85 12.56 21.05 11.29
N ASP A 86 13.31 21.33 10.23
CA ASP A 86 13.62 20.37 9.17
C ASP A 86 12.33 19.65 8.69
N ALA A 87 11.30 20.43 8.41
CA ALA A 87 10.04 19.95 7.86
C ALA A 87 10.23 19.45 6.42
N ASP A 88 9.30 18.62 5.95
CA ASP A 88 9.36 18.02 4.60
C ASP A 88 9.03 19.04 3.50
N GLY A 89 8.32 20.12 3.84
CA GLY A 89 7.96 21.14 2.87
C GLY A 89 7.31 22.40 3.43
N VAL A 90 6.96 23.29 2.51
CA VAL A 90 6.28 24.57 2.75
C VAL A 90 5.10 24.72 1.81
N HIS A 91 4.02 25.32 2.30
CA HIS A 91 2.92 25.80 1.46
C HIS A 91 2.84 27.33 1.56
N VAL A 92 2.73 28.04 0.44
CA VAL A 92 2.61 29.51 0.42
C VAL A 92 1.38 29.99 -0.36
N GLY A 93 0.78 31.07 0.14
CA GLY A 93 -0.29 31.81 -0.50
C GLY A 93 0.20 32.86 -1.51
N GLN A 94 -0.75 33.63 -2.05
CA GLN A 94 -0.48 34.66 -3.05
C GLN A 94 0.08 35.97 -2.45
N ASP A 95 -0.21 36.25 -1.18
CA ASP A 95 0.26 37.44 -0.45
C ASP A 95 1.54 37.14 0.38
N ASP A 96 2.05 35.91 0.31
CA ASP A 96 3.24 35.46 1.03
C ASP A 96 4.51 35.69 0.19
N MET A 97 5.65 35.20 0.70
CA MET A 97 6.91 35.24 -0.05
C MET A 97 6.75 34.58 -1.45
N PRO A 98 7.29 35.19 -2.53
CA PRO A 98 7.20 34.61 -3.86
C PRO A 98 7.74 33.17 -3.92
N PRO A 99 7.11 32.25 -4.66
CA PRO A 99 7.52 30.85 -4.70
C PRO A 99 9.00 30.61 -5.02
N SER A 100 9.62 31.42 -5.88
CA SER A 100 11.05 31.31 -6.22
C SER A 100 11.98 31.69 -5.06
N ALA A 101 11.59 32.68 -4.25
CA ALA A 101 12.32 33.04 -3.05
C ALA A 101 12.18 31.95 -1.97
N VAL A 102 10.99 31.38 -1.81
CA VAL A 102 10.76 30.24 -0.92
C VAL A 102 11.63 29.05 -1.34
N ARG A 103 11.64 28.71 -2.64
CA ARG A 103 12.47 27.64 -3.19
C ARG A 103 13.96 27.85 -2.89
N SER A 104 14.44 29.08 -2.95
CA SER A 104 15.83 29.44 -2.64
C SER A 104 16.19 29.20 -1.16
N ILE A 105 15.21 29.36 -0.24
CA ILE A 105 15.41 29.13 1.20
C ILE A 105 15.36 27.63 1.53
N ILE A 106 14.32 26.93 1.07
CA ILE A 106 14.07 25.55 1.49
C ILE A 106 14.91 24.53 0.71
N GLY A 107 15.50 24.97 -0.41
CA GLY A 107 16.30 24.18 -1.33
C GLY A 107 15.47 23.38 -2.34
N PRO A 108 16.13 22.69 -3.29
CA PRO A 108 15.45 21.77 -4.21
C PRO A 108 14.88 20.54 -3.46
N GLU A 109 15.49 20.29 -2.29
CA GLU A 109 15.27 19.41 -1.14
C GLU A 109 13.88 19.22 -0.51
N ARG A 110 12.95 20.14 -0.67
CA ARG A 110 11.72 20.17 0.15
C ARG A 110 10.51 20.39 -0.73
N ILE A 111 9.36 19.87 -0.30
CA ILE A 111 8.10 20.02 -1.03
C ILE A 111 7.69 21.49 -1.00
N LEU A 112 7.33 22.06 -2.15
CA LEU A 112 6.73 23.40 -2.24
C LEU A 112 5.30 23.30 -2.78
N GLY A 113 4.33 23.66 -1.95
CA GLY A 113 2.95 23.90 -2.35
C GLY A 113 2.68 25.37 -2.60
N VAL A 114 1.90 25.69 -3.63
CA VAL A 114 1.53 27.08 -3.92
C VAL A 114 0.01 27.21 -4.08
N THR A 115 -0.60 28.17 -3.39
CA THR A 115 -1.97 28.58 -3.69
C THR A 115 -1.98 29.37 -4.99
N VAL A 116 -2.84 29.03 -5.96
CA VAL A 116 -3.00 29.74 -7.25
C VAL A 116 -4.38 30.38 -7.36
N ASP A 117 -4.51 31.43 -8.18
CA ASP A 117 -5.79 32.12 -8.37
C ASP A 117 -6.40 31.78 -9.74
N VAL A 118 -7.66 31.32 -9.72
CA VAL A 118 -8.44 31.02 -10.93
C VAL A 118 -8.62 32.24 -11.82
N LYS A 119 -8.70 33.44 -11.24
CA LYS A 119 -8.86 34.70 -11.99
C LYS A 119 -7.55 35.18 -12.60
N ARG A 120 -6.43 34.55 -12.24
CA ARG A 120 -5.08 34.95 -12.63
C ARG A 120 -4.28 33.74 -13.15
N PRO A 121 -4.53 33.29 -14.40
CA PRO A 121 -3.88 32.10 -14.96
C PRO A 121 -2.34 32.16 -14.91
N GLU A 122 -1.76 33.36 -14.99
CA GLU A 122 -0.32 33.58 -14.87
C GLU A 122 0.25 33.18 -13.49
N SER A 123 -0.56 33.20 -12.42
CA SER A 123 -0.13 32.72 -11.10
C SER A 123 0.24 31.23 -11.11
N VAL A 124 -0.39 30.44 -12.01
CA VAL A 124 -0.05 29.04 -12.21
C VAL A 124 1.31 28.94 -12.89
N TRP A 125 1.56 29.74 -13.93
CA TRP A 125 2.86 29.77 -14.60
C TRP A 125 4.00 30.13 -13.64
N GLU A 126 3.79 31.18 -12.82
CA GLU A 126 4.76 31.62 -11.80
C GLU A 126 5.08 30.55 -10.76
N ALA A 127 4.09 29.73 -10.38
CA ALA A 127 4.30 28.62 -9.46
C ALA A 127 5.13 27.48 -10.08
N LEU A 128 4.99 27.26 -11.39
CA LEU A 128 5.54 26.07 -12.06
C LEU A 128 6.88 26.30 -12.75
N LYS A 129 7.23 27.55 -13.08
CA LYS A 129 8.51 27.90 -13.72
C LYS A 129 9.72 27.43 -12.92
N GLU A 130 10.85 27.31 -13.59
CA GLU A 130 12.05 26.59 -13.13
C GLU A 130 12.58 27.01 -11.75
N ASP A 131 12.54 28.32 -11.43
CA ASP A 131 13.06 28.88 -10.18
C ASP A 131 12.15 28.61 -8.97
N ALA A 132 10.85 28.38 -9.18
CA ALA A 132 9.91 28.00 -8.14
C ALA A 132 9.71 26.47 -8.10
N ARG A 133 9.32 25.91 -9.25
CA ARG A 133 9.05 24.48 -9.48
C ARG A 133 8.20 23.90 -8.34
N ALA A 134 6.99 24.43 -8.16
CA ALA A 134 6.06 23.93 -7.16
C ALA A 134 5.80 22.43 -7.36
N ASP A 135 5.82 21.69 -6.27
CA ASP A 135 5.60 20.25 -6.23
C ASP A 135 4.11 19.89 -6.20
N TYR A 136 3.25 20.85 -5.82
CA TYR A 136 1.80 20.79 -6.01
C TYR A 136 1.21 22.20 -5.98
N VAL A 137 -0.02 22.34 -6.49
CA VAL A 137 -0.79 23.58 -6.43
C VAL A 137 -2.18 23.35 -5.86
N ALA A 138 -2.75 24.38 -5.23
CA ALA A 138 -4.12 24.37 -4.74
C ALA A 138 -4.79 25.71 -5.06
N PRO A 139 -6.08 25.79 -5.36
CA PRO A 139 -6.72 27.08 -5.58
C PRO A 139 -7.24 27.68 -4.27
N ASN A 140 -7.89 28.84 -4.37
CA ASN A 140 -8.76 29.35 -3.30
C ASN A 140 -9.95 28.41 -3.02
N ALA A 141 -10.69 28.70 -1.95
CA ALA A 141 -11.77 27.84 -1.45
C ALA A 141 -12.82 27.50 -2.52
N ILE A 142 -13.15 26.21 -2.65
CA ILE A 142 -14.13 25.70 -3.61
C ILE A 142 -15.55 25.96 -3.14
N PHE A 143 -15.83 25.69 -1.87
CA PHE A 143 -17.11 25.95 -1.22
C PHE A 143 -16.96 27.01 -0.13
N ALA A 144 -18.09 27.54 0.34
CA ALA A 144 -18.10 28.43 1.50
C ALA A 144 -17.48 27.74 2.72
N THR A 145 -16.64 28.45 3.47
CA THR A 145 -15.92 27.91 4.62
C THR A 145 -15.87 28.94 5.74
N SER A 146 -15.92 28.47 6.98
CA SER A 146 -15.73 29.30 8.18
C SER A 146 -14.27 29.71 8.41
N THR A 147 -13.28 29.04 7.78
CA THR A 147 -11.84 29.25 8.03
C THR A 147 -11.24 30.45 7.27
N LYS A 148 -11.84 30.87 6.15
CA LYS A 148 -11.43 32.05 5.36
C LYS A 148 -12.65 32.61 4.62
N GLN A 149 -13.01 33.88 4.87
CA GLN A 149 -14.08 34.56 4.14
C GLN A 149 -13.57 35.02 2.76
N VAL A 150 -13.60 34.10 1.81
CA VAL A 150 -13.31 34.37 0.38
C VAL A 150 -14.50 33.93 -0.45
N GLN A 151 -14.73 34.60 -1.58
CA GLN A 151 -15.74 34.19 -2.54
C GLN A 151 -15.38 32.80 -3.08
N PRO A 152 -16.23 31.77 -2.89
CA PRO A 152 -15.93 30.43 -3.36
C PRO A 152 -15.85 30.38 -4.89
N ILE A 153 -14.91 29.60 -5.42
CA ILE A 153 -14.71 29.47 -6.87
C ILE A 153 -15.63 28.40 -7.50
N GLY A 154 -16.22 27.54 -6.68
CA GLY A 154 -17.03 26.40 -7.12
C GLY A 154 -16.23 25.29 -7.81
N PRO A 155 -16.83 24.11 -8.00
CA PRO A 155 -16.24 23.02 -8.77
C PRO A 155 -15.84 23.40 -10.21
N GLU A 156 -16.60 24.30 -10.84
CA GLU A 156 -16.29 24.85 -12.17
C GLU A 156 -14.99 25.67 -12.17
N GLY A 157 -14.76 26.44 -11.10
CA GLY A 157 -13.51 27.18 -10.91
C GLY A 157 -12.31 26.26 -10.77
N LEU A 158 -12.45 25.15 -10.03
CA LEU A 158 -11.39 24.13 -9.95
C LEU A 158 -11.08 23.53 -11.32
N ALA A 159 -12.11 23.24 -12.14
CA ALA A 159 -11.91 22.73 -13.50
C ALA A 159 -11.19 23.74 -14.41
N ALA A 160 -11.40 25.04 -14.20
CA ALA A 160 -10.64 26.07 -14.91
C ALA A 160 -9.16 26.08 -14.48
N VAL A 161 -8.89 25.98 -13.18
CA VAL A 161 -7.51 25.87 -12.66
C VAL A 161 -6.81 24.63 -13.19
N GLU A 162 -7.49 23.48 -13.24
CA GLU A 162 -6.96 22.24 -13.83
C GLU A 162 -6.48 22.44 -15.28
N ARG A 163 -7.28 23.15 -16.10
CA ARG A 163 -6.87 23.49 -17.47
C ARG A 163 -5.66 24.43 -17.50
N HIS A 164 -5.61 25.43 -16.63
CA HIS A 164 -4.45 26.33 -16.54
C HIS A 164 -3.17 25.59 -16.13
N VAL A 165 -3.27 24.66 -15.19
CA VAL A 165 -2.15 23.82 -14.74
C VAL A 165 -1.65 22.93 -15.87
N ALA A 166 -2.54 22.28 -16.61
CA ALA A 166 -2.16 21.47 -17.77
C ALA A 166 -1.49 22.31 -18.87
N ALA A 167 -2.04 23.49 -19.18
CA ALA A 167 -1.49 24.40 -20.18
C ALA A 167 -0.09 24.92 -19.78
N ALA A 168 0.06 25.39 -18.55
CA ALA A 168 1.35 25.86 -18.03
C ALA A 168 2.41 24.75 -17.98
N ALA A 169 2.03 23.55 -17.55
CA ALA A 169 2.94 22.40 -17.53
C ALA A 169 3.42 22.03 -18.95
N ALA A 170 2.53 22.10 -19.95
CA ALA A 170 2.88 21.82 -21.34
C ALA A 170 3.82 22.89 -21.92
N ASP A 171 3.53 24.18 -21.69
CA ASP A 171 4.34 25.28 -22.20
C ASP A 171 5.73 25.34 -21.51
N LEU A 172 5.83 24.99 -20.22
CA LEU A 172 7.11 24.77 -19.53
C LEU A 172 7.81 23.45 -19.87
N ARG A 173 7.16 22.56 -20.65
CA ARG A 173 7.66 21.22 -20.99
C ARG A 173 8.03 20.39 -19.75
N LEU A 174 7.20 20.47 -18.71
CA LEU A 174 7.40 19.68 -17.51
C LEU A 174 7.25 18.18 -17.81
N PRO A 175 8.05 17.30 -17.17
CA PRO A 175 7.96 15.86 -17.40
C PRO A 175 6.64 15.25 -16.94
N SER A 176 5.90 15.95 -16.09
CA SER A 176 4.60 15.55 -15.56
C SER A 176 3.84 16.78 -15.09
N VAL A 177 2.51 16.75 -15.25
CA VAL A 177 1.63 17.77 -14.66
C VAL A 177 1.71 17.67 -13.13
N PRO A 178 1.97 18.78 -12.41
CA PRO A 178 2.05 18.76 -10.96
C PRO A 178 0.66 18.48 -10.34
N PRO A 179 0.60 17.83 -9.16
CA PRO A 179 -0.64 17.59 -8.45
C PRO A 179 -1.45 18.87 -8.20
N LEU A 180 -2.75 18.81 -8.50
CA LEU A 180 -3.74 19.83 -8.16
C LEU A 180 -4.57 19.35 -6.97
N LEU A 181 -4.63 20.13 -5.90
CA LEU A 181 -5.44 19.83 -4.72
C LEU A 181 -6.72 20.65 -4.70
N ALA A 182 -7.76 20.07 -4.12
CA ALA A 182 -9.02 20.75 -3.86
C ALA A 182 -9.09 21.16 -2.38
N ILE A 183 -9.45 22.41 -2.07
CA ILE A 183 -9.55 22.91 -0.69
C ILE A 183 -10.75 23.85 -0.51
N GLY A 184 -11.26 23.94 0.72
CA GLY A 184 -12.26 24.92 1.14
C GLY A 184 -13.69 24.37 1.15
N GLY A 185 -14.20 24.11 2.35
CA GLY A 185 -15.56 23.62 2.59
C GLY A 185 -15.82 22.19 2.05
N ILE A 186 -14.76 21.41 1.83
CA ILE A 186 -14.88 20.02 1.39
C ILE A 186 -15.20 19.13 2.59
N VAL A 187 -16.17 18.25 2.41
CA VAL A 187 -16.59 17.19 3.33
C VAL A 187 -16.81 15.90 2.52
N PRO A 188 -16.80 14.70 3.12
CA PRO A 188 -16.91 13.45 2.35
C PRO A 188 -18.11 13.43 1.38
N ALA A 189 -19.25 13.99 1.81
CA ALA A 189 -20.49 14.05 1.04
C ALA A 189 -20.40 14.89 -0.25
N ASN A 190 -19.51 15.90 -0.34
CA ASN A 190 -19.40 16.76 -1.52
C ASN A 190 -18.16 16.46 -2.39
N VAL A 191 -17.32 15.51 -1.98
CA VAL A 191 -16.20 15.01 -2.79
C VAL A 191 -16.66 14.58 -4.20
N PRO A 192 -17.74 13.79 -4.38
CA PRO A 192 -18.20 13.42 -5.73
C PRO A 192 -18.56 14.62 -6.61
N THR A 193 -19.11 15.69 -6.03
CA THR A 193 -19.41 16.93 -6.78
C THR A 193 -18.14 17.59 -7.31
N VAL A 194 -17.07 17.63 -6.50
CA VAL A 194 -15.76 18.13 -6.94
C VAL A 194 -15.22 17.28 -8.09
N TYR A 195 -15.20 15.95 -7.93
CA TYR A 195 -14.67 15.01 -8.93
C TYR A 195 -15.53 14.91 -10.21
N SER A 196 -16.78 15.37 -10.17
CA SER A 196 -17.65 15.44 -11.36
C SER A 196 -17.24 16.54 -12.35
N LYS A 197 -16.46 17.53 -11.90
CA LYS A 197 -16.06 18.70 -12.71
C LYS A 197 -14.56 18.76 -13.00
N ALA A 198 -13.73 18.27 -12.10
CA ALA A 198 -12.28 18.26 -12.21
C ALA A 198 -11.72 16.94 -11.65
N LYS A 199 -10.44 16.66 -11.86
CA LYS A 199 -9.77 15.46 -11.35
C LYS A 199 -8.61 15.83 -10.42
N PRO A 200 -8.87 16.48 -9.27
CA PRO A 200 -7.81 16.81 -8.33
C PRO A 200 -7.12 15.53 -7.84
N ASN A 201 -5.84 15.64 -7.53
CA ASN A 201 -5.02 14.55 -6.99
C ASN A 201 -5.32 14.28 -5.50
N GLY A 202 -6.05 15.17 -4.85
CA GLY A 202 -6.47 15.01 -3.47
C GLY A 202 -7.33 16.17 -2.96
N VAL A 203 -7.88 15.97 -1.76
CA VAL A 203 -8.72 16.97 -1.08
C VAL A 203 -8.09 17.38 0.25
N CYS A 204 -8.24 18.66 0.58
CA CYS A 204 -7.75 19.22 1.83
C CYS A 204 -8.90 19.38 2.83
N ALA A 205 -8.74 18.83 4.03
CA ALA A 205 -9.66 18.95 5.15
C ALA A 205 -9.06 19.84 6.26
N VAL A 206 -9.92 20.61 6.93
CA VAL A 206 -9.58 21.46 8.08
C VAL A 206 -10.55 21.15 9.24
N SER A 207 -11.60 21.95 9.38
CA SER A 207 -12.60 21.85 10.45
C SER A 207 -13.46 20.61 10.33
N GLY A 208 -13.73 20.14 9.10
CA GLY A 208 -14.50 18.91 8.88
C GLY A 208 -13.77 17.63 9.27
N LEU A 209 -12.60 17.72 9.90
CA LEU A 209 -11.88 16.60 10.49
C LEU A 209 -11.40 16.97 11.90
N LEU A 210 -10.73 18.11 12.08
CA LEU A 210 -10.24 18.53 13.40
C LEU A 210 -11.32 19.04 14.35
N GLY A 211 -12.48 19.44 13.83
CA GLY A 211 -13.62 19.89 14.63
C GLY A 211 -14.45 18.77 15.25
N GLU A 212 -14.20 17.52 14.89
CA GLU A 212 -14.91 16.35 15.40
C GLU A 212 -14.47 15.98 16.82
N ASP A 213 -15.22 15.11 17.50
CA ASP A 213 -14.68 14.45 18.69
C ASP A 213 -13.50 13.56 18.30
N VAL A 214 -12.48 13.47 19.16
CA VAL A 214 -11.29 12.64 18.90
C VAL A 214 -11.63 11.18 18.64
N SER A 215 -12.72 10.66 19.24
CA SER A 215 -13.20 9.29 18.98
C SER A 215 -13.70 9.08 17.55
N ASN A 216 -14.12 10.14 16.86
CA ASN A 216 -14.71 10.08 15.52
C ASN A 216 -13.72 10.47 14.42
N VAL A 217 -12.58 11.08 14.76
CA VAL A 217 -11.61 11.60 13.78
C VAL A 217 -11.16 10.51 12.78
N ARG A 218 -10.93 9.29 13.27
CA ARG A 218 -10.54 8.17 12.41
C ARG A 218 -11.63 7.84 11.39
N GLU A 219 -12.86 7.63 11.84
CA GLU A 219 -14.00 7.28 10.97
C GLU A 219 -14.26 8.37 9.91
N VAL A 220 -14.16 9.63 10.30
CA VAL A 220 -14.33 10.76 9.37
C VAL A 220 -13.20 10.81 8.35
N ALA A 221 -11.94 10.58 8.76
CA ALA A 221 -10.82 10.46 7.83
C ALA A 221 -10.99 9.28 6.85
N GLU A 222 -11.50 8.14 7.33
CA GLU A 222 -11.84 6.98 6.50
C GLU A 222 -12.91 7.34 5.46
N ALA A 223 -13.92 8.13 5.85
CA ALA A 223 -14.95 8.61 4.94
C ALA A 223 -14.40 9.55 3.86
N TYR A 224 -13.50 10.49 4.19
CA TYR A 224 -12.80 11.30 3.19
C TYR A 224 -12.02 10.42 2.21
N ARG A 225 -11.25 9.47 2.76
CA ARG A 225 -10.41 8.60 1.96
C ARG A 225 -11.24 7.73 1.01
N LEU A 226 -12.28 7.10 1.53
CA LEU A 226 -13.18 6.26 0.74
C LEU A 226 -13.88 7.07 -0.36
N ALA A 227 -14.32 8.29 -0.07
CA ALA A 227 -14.94 9.16 -1.07
C ALA A 227 -13.97 9.54 -2.19
N VAL A 228 -12.73 9.91 -1.86
CA VAL A 228 -11.67 10.21 -2.83
C VAL A 228 -11.34 9.00 -3.69
N ASP A 229 -11.09 7.85 -3.07
CA ASP A 229 -10.72 6.64 -3.77
C ASP A 229 -11.85 6.12 -4.66
N THR A 230 -13.10 6.22 -4.20
CA THR A 230 -14.27 5.85 -4.99
C THR A 230 -14.36 6.69 -6.26
N CYS A 231 -14.10 8.01 -6.17
CA CYS A 231 -14.12 8.88 -7.34
C CYS A 231 -12.97 8.60 -8.31
N ARG A 232 -11.81 8.16 -7.80
CA ARG A 232 -10.60 7.91 -8.61
C ARG A 232 -10.55 6.51 -9.23
N HIS A 233 -11.09 5.52 -8.53
CA HIS A 233 -10.86 4.10 -8.82
C HIS A 233 -12.14 3.25 -8.85
N GLY A 234 -13.28 3.81 -8.46
CA GLY A 234 -14.53 3.07 -8.27
C GLY A 234 -14.65 2.44 -6.89
N LYS A 235 -15.88 2.07 -6.51
CA LYS A 235 -16.23 1.63 -5.14
C LYS A 235 -15.46 0.39 -4.69
N SER A 236 -15.37 -0.64 -5.54
CA SER A 236 -14.75 -1.91 -5.16
C SER A 236 -13.24 -1.77 -4.94
N VAL A 237 -12.53 -1.05 -5.82
CA VAL A 237 -11.09 -0.80 -5.64
C VAL A 237 -10.84 0.08 -4.41
N ALA A 238 -11.68 1.08 -4.17
CA ALA A 238 -11.60 1.92 -2.99
C ALA A 238 -11.76 1.12 -1.69
N ALA A 239 -12.73 0.21 -1.65
CA ALA A 239 -12.94 -0.69 -0.51
C ALA A 239 -11.73 -1.60 -0.28
N LEU A 240 -11.15 -2.15 -1.35
CA LEU A 240 -9.96 -3.00 -1.26
C LEU A 240 -8.75 -2.23 -0.71
N TYR A 241 -8.51 -1.00 -1.18
CA TYR A 241 -7.44 -0.17 -0.63
C TYR A 241 -7.68 0.19 0.85
N ALA A 242 -8.93 0.43 1.25
CA ALA A 242 -9.27 0.67 2.66
C ALA A 242 -9.01 -0.58 3.51
N GLY A 243 -9.38 -1.77 3.03
CA GLY A 243 -9.08 -3.04 3.67
C GLY A 243 -7.58 -3.26 3.85
N VAL A 244 -6.78 -3.12 2.78
CA VAL A 244 -5.31 -3.27 2.86
C VAL A 244 -4.70 -2.27 3.85
N HIS A 245 -5.16 -1.01 3.85
CA HIS A 245 -4.70 0.00 4.81
C HIS A 245 -5.01 -0.41 6.25
N ARG A 246 -6.25 -0.83 6.54
CA ARG A 246 -6.65 -1.29 7.87
C ARG A 246 -5.82 -2.47 8.35
N LEU A 247 -5.61 -3.47 7.49
CA LEU A 247 -4.83 -4.65 7.88
C LEU A 247 -3.38 -4.29 8.20
N LEU A 248 -2.73 -3.43 7.41
CA LEU A 248 -1.36 -2.99 7.71
C LEU A 248 -1.26 -2.12 8.96
N ASP A 249 -2.21 -1.20 9.18
CA ASP A 249 -2.27 -0.41 10.44
C ASP A 249 -2.43 -1.35 11.65
N HIS A 250 -3.32 -2.34 11.54
CA HIS A 250 -3.59 -3.29 12.61
C HIS A 250 -2.38 -4.18 12.92
N LEU A 251 -1.68 -4.68 11.90
CA LEU A 251 -0.41 -5.40 12.05
C LEU A 251 0.65 -4.56 12.78
N ARG A 252 0.82 -3.31 12.36
CA ARG A 252 1.83 -2.42 12.95
C ARG A 252 1.47 -2.01 14.37
N HIS A 253 0.19 -1.82 14.66
CA HIS A 253 -0.28 -1.52 15.99
C HIS A 253 -0.13 -2.72 16.94
N SER A 254 -0.46 -3.94 16.48
CA SER A 254 -0.32 -5.14 17.30
C SER A 254 1.12 -5.43 17.68
N ALA A 255 2.10 -5.06 16.84
CA ALA A 255 3.52 -5.14 17.18
C ALA A 255 3.91 -4.42 18.49
N GLU A 256 3.13 -3.42 18.92
CA GLU A 256 3.35 -2.69 20.19
C GLU A 256 2.63 -3.29 21.40
N CYS A 257 1.54 -4.03 21.18
CA CYS A 257 0.64 -4.49 22.26
C CYS A 257 0.46 -6.01 22.34
N GLY A 258 1.12 -6.76 21.45
CA GLY A 258 1.03 -8.21 21.36
C GLY A 258 1.00 -8.65 19.89
N PRO A 259 2.16 -8.88 19.25
CA PRO A 259 2.23 -9.20 17.82
C PRO A 259 1.55 -10.54 17.50
N PHE A 260 0.98 -10.63 16.30
CA PHE A 260 0.42 -11.88 15.80
C PHE A 260 1.52 -12.92 15.60
N LEU A 261 1.37 -14.09 16.21
CA LEU A 261 2.32 -15.18 16.05
C LEU A 261 2.03 -15.96 14.77
N VAL A 262 3.01 -16.09 13.87
CA VAL A 262 2.93 -16.83 12.62
C VAL A 262 3.84 -18.05 12.69
N HIS A 263 3.26 -19.24 12.76
CA HIS A 263 4.00 -20.50 12.75
C HIS A 263 4.37 -20.91 11.34
N HIS A 264 5.65 -21.09 11.09
CA HIS A 264 6.20 -21.46 9.80
C HIS A 264 6.72 -22.89 9.82
N LEU A 265 6.15 -23.72 8.94
CA LEU A 265 6.71 -24.99 8.52
C LEU A 265 7.31 -24.76 7.13
N THR A 266 8.55 -24.30 7.10
CA THR A 266 9.24 -23.85 5.87
C THR A 266 10.53 -24.62 5.61
N ASN A 267 11.20 -24.29 4.52
CA ASN A 267 12.46 -24.89 4.11
C ASN A 267 13.68 -24.11 4.64
N ASP A 268 14.79 -24.81 4.85
CA ASP A 268 16.03 -24.26 5.42
C ASP A 268 16.66 -23.12 4.60
N VAL A 269 16.33 -23.02 3.32
CA VAL A 269 16.88 -21.99 2.41
C VAL A 269 16.28 -20.62 2.68
N VAL A 270 15.06 -20.55 3.22
CA VAL A 270 14.30 -19.30 3.39
C VAL A 270 13.94 -18.98 4.83
N THR A 271 14.26 -19.84 5.80
CA THR A 271 13.86 -19.67 7.22
C THR A 271 14.22 -18.30 7.79
N THR A 272 15.45 -17.82 7.56
CA THR A 272 15.86 -16.49 8.03
C THR A 272 15.15 -15.36 7.29
N GLN A 273 14.98 -15.51 5.96
CA GLN A 273 14.27 -14.52 5.14
C GLN A 273 12.81 -14.38 5.58
N THR A 274 12.11 -15.49 5.79
CA THR A 274 10.71 -15.47 6.20
C THR A 274 10.57 -14.92 7.61
N ALA A 275 11.44 -15.30 8.55
CA ALA A 275 11.43 -14.74 9.91
C ALA A 275 11.55 -13.21 9.89
N ASN A 276 12.53 -12.68 9.15
CA ASN A 276 12.73 -11.24 9.05
C ASN A 276 11.55 -10.53 8.38
N ALA A 277 10.98 -11.11 7.31
CA ALA A 277 9.80 -10.54 6.65
C ALA A 277 8.59 -10.48 7.60
N THR A 278 8.38 -11.52 8.42
CA THR A 278 7.33 -11.53 9.46
C THR A 278 7.53 -10.39 10.46
N LEU A 279 8.76 -10.22 10.98
CA LEU A 279 9.09 -9.14 11.91
C LEU A 279 8.87 -7.76 11.30
N PHE A 280 9.32 -7.54 10.06
CA PHE A 280 9.27 -6.25 9.42
C PHE A 280 7.86 -5.80 9.04
N VAL A 281 6.94 -6.72 8.74
CA VAL A 281 5.54 -6.38 8.49
C VAL A 281 4.75 -6.12 9.79
N GLY A 282 5.29 -6.51 10.95
CA GLY A 282 4.69 -6.26 12.27
C GLY A 282 4.16 -7.50 13.00
N ALA A 283 4.48 -8.70 12.53
CA ALA A 283 4.10 -9.97 13.16
C ALA A 283 5.32 -10.64 13.82
N SER A 284 5.09 -11.72 14.58
CA SER A 284 6.15 -12.50 15.23
C SER A 284 6.28 -13.88 14.59
N PRO A 285 7.47 -14.27 14.10
CA PRO A 285 7.69 -15.60 13.56
C PRO A 285 7.96 -16.64 14.64
N ILE A 286 7.54 -17.88 14.41
CA ILE A 286 8.08 -19.07 15.07
C ILE A 286 8.35 -20.16 14.03
N MET A 287 9.51 -20.80 14.14
CA MET A 287 10.06 -21.75 13.16
C MET A 287 10.24 -23.10 13.83
N SER A 288 9.21 -23.95 13.82
CA SER A 288 9.29 -25.30 14.39
C SER A 288 8.70 -26.33 13.43
N LEU A 289 9.44 -27.42 13.23
CA LEU A 289 9.04 -28.61 12.46
C LEU A 289 8.79 -29.81 13.37
N GLU A 290 8.91 -29.66 14.69
CA GLU A 290 8.68 -30.76 15.62
C GLU A 290 7.17 -31.03 15.72
N SER A 291 6.76 -32.28 15.50
CA SER A 291 5.34 -32.65 15.40
C SER A 291 4.64 -32.49 16.75
N GLU A 292 5.34 -32.84 17.84
CA GLU A 292 4.84 -32.68 19.21
C GLU A 292 4.67 -31.20 19.60
N GLU A 293 5.59 -30.35 19.13
CA GLU A 293 5.52 -28.90 19.36
C GLU A 293 4.43 -28.25 18.50
N THR A 294 4.26 -28.73 17.26
CA THR A 294 3.32 -28.17 16.28
C THR A 294 1.88 -28.15 16.79
N GLU A 295 1.42 -29.20 17.49
CA GLU A 295 0.08 -29.20 18.07
C GLU A 295 -0.08 -28.12 19.16
N GLN A 296 0.95 -27.90 19.97
CA GLN A 296 0.95 -26.91 21.03
C GLN A 296 1.00 -25.49 20.46
N LEU A 297 1.91 -25.24 19.51
CA LEU A 297 2.02 -23.95 18.82
C LEU A 297 0.76 -23.60 18.04
N GLY A 298 0.17 -24.59 17.36
CA GLY A 298 -1.06 -24.40 16.59
C GLY A 298 -2.25 -23.96 17.45
N ALA A 299 -2.22 -24.22 18.77
CA ALA A 299 -3.27 -23.83 19.70
C ALA A 299 -3.32 -22.33 20.03
N PHE A 300 -2.24 -21.57 19.77
CA PHE A 300 -2.21 -20.12 20.00
C PHE A 300 -1.60 -19.31 18.86
N SER A 301 -1.08 -19.95 17.82
CA SER A 301 -0.61 -19.27 16.60
C SER A 301 -1.78 -18.56 15.91
N SER A 302 -1.55 -17.31 15.50
CA SER A 302 -2.55 -16.48 14.83
C SER A 302 -2.71 -16.82 13.34
N ALA A 303 -1.67 -17.40 12.72
CA ALA A 303 -1.69 -17.97 11.37
C ALA A 303 -0.61 -19.06 11.22
N VAL A 304 -0.72 -19.88 10.18
CA VAL A 304 0.25 -20.94 9.84
C VAL A 304 0.67 -20.83 8.38
N VAL A 305 1.97 -20.96 8.12
CA VAL A 305 2.55 -21.08 6.78
C VAL A 305 3.02 -22.51 6.57
N LEU A 306 2.47 -23.18 5.56
CA LEU A 306 2.93 -24.48 5.08
C LEU A 306 3.69 -24.29 3.78
N ASN A 307 5.02 -24.30 3.84
CA ASN A 307 5.89 -24.20 2.68
C ASN A 307 6.65 -25.51 2.49
N GLY A 308 6.33 -26.25 1.42
CA GLY A 308 6.88 -27.58 1.18
C GLY A 308 8.23 -27.61 0.47
N GLY A 309 9.07 -26.56 0.56
CA GLY A 309 10.35 -26.49 -0.15
C GLY A 309 11.30 -27.67 0.16
N THR A 310 11.46 -28.02 1.43
CA THR A 310 12.21 -29.21 1.89
C THR A 310 11.22 -30.27 2.38
N LEU A 311 10.55 -30.93 1.44
CA LEU A 311 9.55 -31.95 1.77
C LEU A 311 10.23 -33.26 2.20
N ASP A 312 9.98 -33.68 3.44
CA ASP A 312 10.39 -34.97 3.99
C ASP A 312 9.23 -35.65 4.75
N HIS A 313 9.52 -36.68 5.54
CA HIS A 313 8.49 -37.33 6.37
C HIS A 313 8.04 -36.44 7.54
N GLN A 314 8.96 -35.77 8.22
CA GLN A 314 8.69 -34.96 9.40
C GLN A 314 7.81 -33.76 9.05
N TRP A 315 8.16 -33.03 7.99
CA TRP A 315 7.39 -31.90 7.49
C TRP A 315 5.96 -32.31 7.12
N ARG A 316 5.78 -33.46 6.45
CA ARG A 316 4.44 -33.94 6.06
C ARG A 316 3.56 -34.26 7.25
N GLU A 317 4.13 -34.81 8.32
CA GLU A 317 3.38 -35.09 9.54
C GLU A 317 3.02 -33.80 10.28
N ALA A 318 4.01 -32.93 10.48
CA ALA A 318 3.81 -31.63 11.12
C ALA A 318 2.79 -30.77 10.35
N ALA A 319 2.83 -30.75 9.01
CA ALA A 319 1.87 -30.02 8.17
C ALA A 319 0.43 -30.50 8.36
N ARG A 320 0.21 -31.82 8.46
CA ARG A 320 -1.12 -32.38 8.73
C ARG A 320 -1.60 -32.02 10.14
N ILE A 321 -0.73 -32.11 11.14
CA ILE A 321 -1.06 -31.70 12.52
C ILE A 321 -1.42 -30.22 12.55
N ALA A 322 -0.58 -29.35 11.99
CA ALA A 322 -0.80 -27.92 11.95
C ALA A 322 -2.13 -27.55 11.28
N LEU A 323 -2.44 -28.17 10.13
CA LEU A 323 -3.70 -27.94 9.42
C LEU A 323 -4.91 -28.38 10.26
N ARG A 324 -4.88 -29.59 10.84
CA ARG A 324 -5.95 -30.09 11.72
C ARG A 324 -6.13 -29.19 12.93
N THR A 325 -5.05 -28.86 13.63
CA THR A 325 -5.07 -27.99 14.81
C THR A 325 -5.61 -26.61 14.48
N ALA A 326 -5.16 -26.00 13.39
CA ALA A 326 -5.65 -24.70 12.95
C ALA A 326 -7.15 -24.73 12.62
N ARG A 327 -7.63 -25.78 11.96
CA ARG A 327 -9.05 -25.95 11.62
C ARG A 327 -9.92 -26.20 12.84
N GLU A 328 -9.48 -27.05 13.77
CA GLU A 328 -10.32 -27.59 14.84
C GLU A 328 -10.24 -26.79 16.15
N LYS A 329 -9.09 -26.19 16.46
CA LYS A 329 -8.87 -25.52 17.76
C LYS A 329 -8.91 -24.00 17.68
N THR A 330 -8.29 -23.40 16.65
CA THR A 330 -8.07 -21.95 16.65
C THR A 330 -8.80 -21.19 15.55
N GLY A 331 -9.19 -21.86 14.46
CA GLY A 331 -9.66 -21.19 13.25
C GLY A 331 -8.58 -20.34 12.57
N SER A 332 -7.29 -20.58 12.86
CA SER A 332 -6.19 -19.80 12.29
C SER A 332 -6.07 -20.05 10.78
N PRO A 333 -5.88 -19.00 9.97
CA PRO A 333 -5.68 -19.17 8.54
C PRO A 333 -4.38 -19.93 8.27
N VAL A 334 -4.50 -20.95 7.42
CA VAL A 334 -3.37 -21.69 6.90
C VAL A 334 -3.09 -21.22 5.47
N VAL A 335 -1.86 -20.77 5.21
CA VAL A 335 -1.37 -20.40 3.88
C VAL A 335 -0.48 -21.52 3.35
N LEU A 336 -0.84 -22.07 2.18
CA LEU A 336 -0.10 -23.14 1.53
C LEU A 336 0.75 -22.58 0.37
N ASP A 337 2.04 -22.83 0.43
CA ASP A 337 3.02 -22.60 -0.65
C ASP A 337 3.52 -23.98 -1.16
N PRO A 338 2.92 -24.51 -2.26
CA PRO A 338 3.16 -25.87 -2.73
C PRO A 338 4.43 -25.96 -3.59
N VAL A 339 5.56 -25.53 -3.02
CA VAL A 339 6.85 -25.42 -3.71
C VAL A 339 7.21 -26.73 -4.42
N GLY A 340 7.47 -26.64 -5.72
CA GLY A 340 7.82 -27.78 -6.56
C GLY A 340 6.68 -28.77 -6.80
N CYS A 341 5.42 -28.38 -6.59
CA CYS A 341 4.27 -29.14 -7.06
C CYS A 341 4.38 -29.39 -8.57
N GLY A 342 4.11 -30.62 -9.01
CA GLY A 342 4.32 -31.06 -10.39
C GLY A 342 5.72 -31.61 -10.69
N ALA A 343 6.73 -31.33 -9.87
CA ALA A 343 8.08 -31.85 -10.10
C ALA A 343 8.21 -33.34 -9.76
N THR A 344 7.47 -33.81 -8.76
CA THR A 344 7.44 -35.22 -8.35
C THR A 344 6.05 -35.60 -7.84
N THR A 345 5.68 -36.87 -7.99
CA THR A 345 4.37 -37.39 -7.55
C THR A 345 4.15 -37.18 -6.05
N ILE A 346 5.18 -37.43 -5.22
CA ILE A 346 5.07 -37.26 -3.76
C ILE A 346 4.75 -35.82 -3.33
N ARG A 347 5.32 -34.81 -4.01
CA ARG A 347 5.01 -33.39 -3.75
C ARG A 347 3.58 -33.09 -4.13
N THR A 348 3.19 -33.44 -5.35
CA THR A 348 1.83 -33.20 -5.88
C THR A 348 0.77 -33.85 -5.01
N ASP A 349 0.93 -35.12 -4.67
CA ASP A 349 -0.04 -35.87 -3.86
C ASP A 349 -0.16 -35.31 -2.44
N THR A 350 0.96 -34.86 -1.86
CA THR A 350 0.97 -34.23 -0.53
C THR A 350 0.16 -32.93 -0.53
N PHE A 351 0.42 -32.02 -1.46
CA PHE A 351 -0.27 -30.73 -1.50
C PHE A 351 -1.74 -30.87 -1.90
N LYS A 352 -2.05 -31.81 -2.79
CA LYS A 352 -3.43 -32.20 -3.09
C LYS A 352 -4.17 -32.65 -1.83
N ALA A 353 -3.60 -33.58 -1.07
CA ALA A 353 -4.21 -34.09 0.16
C ALA A 353 -4.43 -32.98 1.20
N LEU A 354 -3.47 -32.07 1.38
CA LEU A 354 -3.63 -30.94 2.30
C LEU A 354 -4.78 -29.99 1.92
N LEU A 355 -5.06 -29.82 0.61
CA LEU A 355 -6.21 -29.03 0.16
C LEU A 355 -7.53 -29.78 0.30
N GLU A 356 -7.55 -31.07 -0.05
CA GLU A 356 -8.74 -31.93 0.09
C GLU A 356 -9.15 -32.13 1.55
N ASP A 357 -8.20 -32.17 2.48
CA ASP A 357 -8.45 -32.21 3.92
C ASP A 357 -9.19 -30.96 4.42
N GLY A 358 -9.09 -29.85 3.69
CA GLY A 358 -9.75 -28.57 4.00
C GLY A 358 -9.11 -27.83 5.18
N GLY A 359 -9.33 -26.50 5.20
CA GLY A 359 -8.80 -25.60 6.24
C GLY A 359 -7.68 -24.67 5.75
N VAL A 360 -7.06 -24.98 4.60
CA VAL A 360 -6.23 -24.02 3.87
C VAL A 360 -7.09 -22.85 3.41
N ARG A 361 -6.66 -21.63 3.71
CA ARG A 361 -7.41 -20.39 3.44
C ARG A 361 -6.84 -19.60 2.26
N ILE A 362 -5.53 -19.69 2.05
CA ILE A 362 -4.85 -19.11 0.90
C ILE A 362 -3.90 -20.18 0.34
N VAL A 363 -3.91 -20.37 -0.97
CA VAL A 363 -2.91 -21.18 -1.68
C VAL A 363 -2.20 -20.31 -2.72
N LYS A 364 -0.87 -20.28 -2.67
CA LYS A 364 -0.06 -19.40 -3.51
C LYS A 364 1.07 -20.20 -4.14
N GLY A 365 1.25 -20.06 -5.45
CA GLY A 365 2.36 -20.69 -6.18
C GLY A 365 2.65 -19.97 -7.49
N ASN A 366 3.68 -20.43 -8.20
CA ASN A 366 3.92 -19.99 -9.58
C ASN A 366 2.98 -20.70 -10.57
N GLY A 367 2.97 -20.26 -11.83
CA GLY A 367 2.09 -20.83 -12.86
C GLY A 367 2.20 -22.34 -13.05
N GLY A 368 3.41 -22.91 -12.98
CA GLY A 368 3.64 -24.35 -13.10
C GLY A 368 3.05 -25.12 -11.92
N GLU A 369 3.33 -24.67 -10.70
CA GLU A 369 2.85 -25.29 -9.46
C GLU A 369 1.32 -25.28 -9.36
N MET A 370 0.72 -24.11 -9.64
CA MET A 370 -0.73 -23.93 -9.58
C MET A 370 -1.44 -24.76 -10.67
N THR A 371 -0.88 -24.85 -11.87
CA THR A 371 -1.41 -25.70 -12.94
C THR A 371 -1.34 -27.19 -12.58
N ALA A 372 -0.20 -27.64 -12.03
CA ALA A 372 -0.03 -29.02 -11.60
C ALA A 372 -1.01 -29.40 -10.49
N LEU A 373 -1.21 -28.51 -9.53
CA LEU A 373 -2.15 -28.68 -8.43
C LEU A 373 -3.61 -28.72 -8.91
N ALA A 374 -3.99 -27.84 -9.84
CA ALA A 374 -5.32 -27.83 -10.44
C ALA A 374 -5.62 -29.14 -11.18
N LYS A 375 -4.64 -29.67 -11.93
CA LYS A 375 -4.74 -30.99 -12.56
C LYS A 375 -4.94 -32.10 -11.52
N ALA A 376 -4.15 -32.09 -10.44
CA ALA A 376 -4.23 -33.11 -9.39
C ALA A 376 -5.60 -33.15 -8.68
N LEU A 377 -6.23 -31.99 -8.53
CA LEU A 377 -7.57 -31.81 -7.95
C LEU A 377 -8.72 -32.01 -8.95
N ASN A 378 -8.44 -32.36 -10.21
CA ASN A 378 -9.45 -32.39 -11.30
C ASN A 378 -10.21 -31.06 -11.45
N ALA A 379 -9.53 -29.95 -11.14
CA ALA A 379 -10.08 -28.60 -11.11
C ALA A 379 -9.77 -27.81 -12.39
N MET A 380 -9.18 -28.46 -13.41
CA MET A 380 -8.94 -27.82 -14.70
C MET A 380 -10.26 -27.46 -15.39
N PRO A 381 -10.30 -26.36 -16.15
CA PRO A 381 -11.46 -26.04 -16.99
C PRO A 381 -11.78 -27.20 -17.94
N LYS A 382 -13.07 -27.48 -18.13
CA LYS A 382 -13.53 -28.40 -19.15
C LYS A 382 -13.24 -27.77 -20.51
N LEU A 383 -12.38 -28.40 -21.31
CA LEU A 383 -12.19 -28.04 -22.71
C LEU A 383 -13.55 -28.09 -23.42
N ASP A 384 -14.00 -26.95 -23.93
CA ASP A 384 -15.08 -26.89 -24.88
C ASP A 384 -14.67 -27.60 -26.18
N ALA A 385 -15.61 -28.34 -26.76
CA ALA A 385 -15.40 -29.18 -27.94
C ALA A 385 -15.04 -28.40 -29.22
N GLN A 386 -14.79 -27.09 -29.12
CA GLN A 386 -14.49 -26.18 -30.23
C GLN A 386 -13.30 -25.28 -29.90
N GLY A 387 -12.14 -25.89 -29.61
CA GLY A 387 -10.85 -25.30 -29.97
C GLY A 387 -10.10 -24.52 -28.89
N GLY A 388 -9.04 -25.17 -28.38
CA GLY A 388 -7.72 -24.54 -28.39
C GLY A 388 -7.27 -23.78 -27.15
N ALA A 389 -7.25 -24.42 -25.99
CA ALA A 389 -6.27 -24.08 -24.93
C ALA A 389 -5.29 -25.25 -24.78
N GLN A 390 -4.21 -25.22 -25.56
CA GLN A 390 -3.14 -26.20 -25.46
C GLN A 390 -2.25 -25.79 -24.28
N VAL A 391 -2.43 -26.39 -23.10
CA VAL A 391 -1.48 -26.23 -21.98
C VAL A 391 -0.14 -26.87 -22.39
N ARG A 392 0.71 -26.09 -23.08
CA ARG A 392 2.04 -26.52 -23.51
C ARG A 392 3.01 -26.44 -22.33
N GLY A 393 3.53 -27.61 -21.95
CA GLY A 393 4.81 -27.78 -21.25
C GLY A 393 4.90 -27.22 -19.84
N VAL A 394 5.20 -28.09 -18.87
CA VAL A 394 5.54 -27.72 -17.48
C VAL A 394 6.97 -27.14 -17.39
N ASP A 395 7.68 -27.07 -18.52
CA ASP A 395 9.09 -26.68 -18.62
C ASP A 395 9.32 -25.20 -18.95
N SER A 396 8.25 -24.40 -19.07
CA SER A 396 8.37 -22.97 -19.35
C SER A 396 8.33 -22.17 -18.05
N ILE A 397 9.47 -21.61 -17.65
CA ILE A 397 9.50 -20.42 -16.80
C ILE A 397 8.95 -19.26 -17.65
N GLY A 398 7.62 -19.15 -17.77
CA GLY A 398 6.98 -18.15 -18.62
C GLY A 398 5.49 -18.41 -18.89
N ASP A 399 4.72 -17.32 -18.81
CA ASP A 399 3.29 -17.12 -19.10
C ASP A 399 2.38 -18.35 -19.27
N VAL A 400 1.47 -18.50 -18.31
CA VAL A 400 0.29 -19.37 -18.42
C VAL A 400 -0.74 -18.66 -19.31
N ASP A 401 -1.28 -19.35 -20.31
CA ASP A 401 -2.23 -18.75 -21.27
C ASP A 401 -3.54 -18.26 -20.61
N ASP A 402 -4.05 -19.01 -19.62
CA ASP A 402 -5.29 -18.67 -18.91
C ASP A 402 -5.17 -18.90 -17.38
N PRO A 403 -4.48 -18.01 -16.65
CA PRO A 403 -4.28 -18.13 -15.22
C PRO A 403 -5.61 -18.00 -14.44
N LEU A 404 -6.55 -17.18 -14.92
CA LEU A 404 -7.84 -16.95 -14.27
C LEU A 404 -8.67 -18.23 -14.20
N SER A 405 -8.76 -18.98 -15.31
CA SER A 405 -9.55 -20.20 -15.35
C SER A 405 -8.99 -21.30 -14.44
N ILE A 406 -7.66 -21.45 -14.40
CA ILE A 406 -6.97 -22.37 -13.48
C ILE A 406 -7.26 -21.99 -12.02
N LEU A 407 -7.10 -20.72 -11.67
CA LEU A 407 -7.32 -20.26 -10.30
C LEU A 407 -8.80 -20.33 -9.88
N ARG A 408 -9.75 -20.02 -10.77
CA ARG A 408 -11.19 -20.20 -10.54
C ARG A 408 -11.53 -21.66 -10.24
N GLY A 409 -10.95 -22.59 -10.99
CA GLY A 409 -11.07 -24.02 -10.74
C GLY A 409 -10.55 -24.41 -9.35
N LEU A 410 -9.34 -23.96 -9.00
CA LEU A 410 -8.74 -24.21 -7.69
C LEU A 410 -9.56 -23.62 -6.53
N THR A 411 -9.97 -22.36 -6.64
CA THR A 411 -10.82 -21.71 -5.65
C THR A 411 -12.15 -22.45 -5.50
N GLY A 412 -12.78 -22.85 -6.60
CA GLY A 412 -14.03 -23.62 -6.57
C GLY A 412 -13.89 -25.01 -5.96
N ALA A 413 -12.76 -25.69 -6.18
CA ALA A 413 -12.51 -27.04 -5.66
C ALA A 413 -12.06 -27.06 -4.18
N SER A 414 -11.31 -26.05 -3.74
CA SER A 414 -10.71 -26.01 -2.40
C SER A 414 -11.42 -25.08 -1.42
N GLY A 415 -12.17 -24.09 -1.92
CA GLY A 415 -12.70 -22.98 -1.13
C GLY A 415 -11.64 -21.99 -0.63
N ALA A 416 -10.37 -22.18 -0.99
CA ALA A 416 -9.27 -21.29 -0.63
C ALA A 416 -9.12 -20.15 -1.65
N VAL A 417 -8.62 -18.99 -1.21
CA VAL A 417 -8.17 -17.93 -2.11
C VAL A 417 -6.94 -18.42 -2.86
N ALA A 418 -7.00 -18.46 -4.19
CA ALA A 418 -5.93 -19.00 -5.02
C ALA A 418 -5.13 -17.86 -5.66
N CYS A 419 -3.81 -17.91 -5.53
CA CYS A 419 -2.88 -16.88 -6.01
C CYS A 419 -1.83 -17.48 -6.95
N MET A 420 -1.65 -16.89 -8.13
CA MET A 420 -0.59 -17.24 -9.07
C MET A 420 0.35 -16.06 -9.23
N SER A 421 1.61 -16.21 -8.82
CA SER A 421 2.61 -15.18 -9.04
C SER A 421 3.30 -15.32 -10.39
N GLY A 422 3.65 -14.18 -11.01
CA GLY A 422 4.30 -14.15 -12.32
C GLY A 422 4.66 -12.73 -12.76
N LYS A 423 4.69 -12.48 -14.08
CA LYS A 423 4.81 -11.11 -14.61
C LYS A 423 3.64 -10.21 -14.16
N ARG A 424 2.49 -10.85 -14.01
CA ARG A 424 1.25 -10.33 -13.46
C ARG A 424 0.81 -11.32 -12.39
N ASP A 425 0.54 -10.82 -11.20
CA ASP A 425 0.03 -11.66 -10.12
C ASP A 425 -1.49 -11.71 -10.23
N VAL A 426 -2.05 -12.92 -10.23
CA VAL A 426 -3.50 -13.14 -10.34
C VAL A 426 -4.01 -13.75 -9.04
N ILE A 427 -5.10 -13.20 -8.52
CA ILE A 427 -5.72 -13.62 -7.26
C ILE A 427 -7.19 -13.90 -7.55
N VAL A 428 -7.70 -15.05 -7.09
CA VAL A 428 -9.13 -15.41 -7.18
C VAL A 428 -9.63 -15.75 -5.77
N GLY A 429 -10.52 -14.90 -5.25
CA GLY A 429 -11.12 -15.09 -3.92
C GLY A 429 -12.43 -15.88 -3.97
N ASP A 430 -13.12 -15.79 -5.09
CA ASP A 430 -14.33 -16.53 -5.43
C ASP A 430 -14.36 -16.68 -6.96
N PRO A 431 -15.03 -17.68 -7.56
CA PRO A 431 -15.14 -17.79 -9.02
C PRO A 431 -15.59 -16.49 -9.75
N LYS A 432 -16.34 -15.62 -9.07
CA LYS A 432 -16.81 -14.32 -9.57
C LYS A 432 -15.99 -13.11 -9.11
N LEU A 433 -14.95 -13.31 -8.30
CA LEU A 433 -14.11 -12.24 -7.76
C LEU A 433 -12.63 -12.53 -8.02
N SER A 434 -12.00 -11.66 -8.82
CA SER A 434 -10.58 -11.74 -9.08
C SER A 434 -9.89 -10.37 -9.06
N ALA A 435 -8.59 -10.39 -8.74
CA ALA A 435 -7.70 -9.25 -8.85
C ALA A 435 -6.47 -9.62 -9.67
N GLU A 436 -5.98 -8.66 -10.45
CA GLU A 436 -4.70 -8.75 -11.16
C GLU A 436 -3.82 -7.57 -10.75
N LEU A 437 -2.59 -7.86 -10.29
CA LEU A 437 -1.57 -6.87 -9.98
C LEU A 437 -0.50 -6.88 -11.09
N SER A 438 -0.35 -5.76 -11.80
CA SER A 438 0.51 -5.65 -12.97
C SER A 438 1.83 -4.94 -12.65
N TYR A 439 2.63 -5.55 -11.78
CA TYR A 439 4.01 -5.10 -11.52
C TYR A 439 4.87 -6.28 -11.08
N SER A 440 6.03 -6.45 -11.73
CA SER A 440 7.09 -7.34 -11.28
C SER A 440 8.42 -6.63 -11.44
N ASP A 441 9.26 -6.69 -10.41
CA ASP A 441 10.63 -6.20 -10.51
C ASP A 441 11.55 -7.36 -10.96
N PRO A 442 12.36 -7.20 -12.02
CA PRO A 442 13.23 -8.26 -12.54
C PRO A 442 14.17 -8.88 -11.51
N PHE A 443 14.58 -8.14 -10.48
CA PHE A 443 15.48 -8.66 -9.45
C PHE A 443 14.82 -9.63 -8.48
N VAL A 444 13.49 -9.58 -8.33
CA VAL A 444 12.75 -10.48 -7.44
C VAL A 444 12.89 -11.95 -7.90
N GLY A 445 12.93 -12.18 -9.22
CA GLY A 445 13.15 -13.51 -9.80
C GLY A 445 14.57 -14.06 -9.58
N ASN A 446 15.55 -13.17 -9.35
CA ASN A 446 16.95 -13.53 -9.14
C ASN A 446 17.28 -13.79 -7.66
N MET A 447 16.27 -13.77 -6.78
CA MET A 447 16.42 -14.02 -5.36
C MET A 447 15.71 -15.31 -4.96
N THR A 448 16.44 -16.22 -4.33
CA THR A 448 15.84 -17.42 -3.73
C THR A 448 14.83 -17.06 -2.65
N GLY A 449 13.67 -17.72 -2.68
CA GLY A 449 12.64 -17.56 -1.66
C GLY A 449 11.70 -16.37 -1.84
N SER A 450 11.78 -15.62 -2.94
CA SER A 450 10.85 -14.52 -3.21
C SER A 450 9.39 -14.95 -3.18
N GLY A 451 9.08 -16.11 -3.78
CA GLY A 451 7.75 -16.72 -3.71
C GLY A 451 7.29 -17.01 -2.28
N CYS A 452 8.20 -17.56 -1.47
CA CYS A 452 7.96 -17.97 -0.08
C CYS A 452 7.73 -16.78 0.86
N LEU A 453 8.41 -15.66 0.62
CA LEU A 453 8.19 -14.42 1.37
C LEU A 453 6.76 -13.91 1.21
N VAL A 454 6.16 -14.05 0.02
CA VAL A 454 4.76 -13.67 -0.19
C VAL A 454 3.82 -14.51 0.67
N ALA A 455 4.05 -15.83 0.77
CA ALA A 455 3.20 -16.69 1.61
C ALA A 455 3.27 -16.27 3.09
N THR A 456 4.47 -15.90 3.57
CA THR A 456 4.65 -15.31 4.90
C THR A 456 3.90 -13.98 5.06
N LEU A 457 3.99 -13.08 4.08
CA LEU A 457 3.29 -11.80 4.13
C LEU A 457 1.77 -12.00 4.14
N GLN A 458 1.25 -12.89 3.27
CA GLN A 458 -0.16 -13.25 3.21
C GLN A 458 -0.66 -13.84 4.52
N ALA A 459 0.12 -14.73 5.16
CA ALA A 459 -0.23 -15.29 6.46
C ALA A 459 -0.26 -14.23 7.57
N SER A 460 0.67 -13.27 7.52
CA SER A 460 0.69 -12.14 8.47
C SER A 460 -0.56 -11.28 8.32
N PHE A 461 -0.90 -10.86 7.09
CA PHE A 461 -2.14 -10.13 6.82
C PHE A 461 -3.38 -10.93 7.22
N ALA A 462 -3.42 -12.24 6.93
CA ALA A 462 -4.53 -13.10 7.31
C ALA A 462 -4.70 -13.24 8.83
N ALA A 463 -3.61 -13.23 9.60
CA ALA A 463 -3.66 -13.19 11.06
C ALA A 463 -4.36 -11.92 11.57
N ALA A 464 -4.00 -10.76 11.00
CA ALA A 464 -4.66 -9.49 11.30
C ALA A 464 -6.15 -9.52 10.92
N GLU A 465 -6.48 -9.97 9.71
CA GLU A 465 -7.86 -10.04 9.22
C GLU A 465 -8.74 -10.95 10.08
N LYS A 466 -8.22 -12.09 10.54
CA LYS A 466 -8.95 -12.98 11.46
C LYS A 466 -9.36 -12.26 12.75
N SER A 467 -8.49 -11.41 13.29
CA SER A 467 -8.75 -10.68 14.54
C SER A 467 -9.67 -9.46 14.38
N CYS A 468 -9.78 -8.95 13.15
CA CYS A 468 -10.68 -7.84 12.80
C CYS A 468 -11.29 -8.11 11.42
N PRO A 469 -12.28 -9.01 11.31
CA PRO A 469 -12.85 -9.40 10.04
C PRO A 469 -13.58 -8.23 9.37
N GLU A 470 -13.48 -8.14 8.04
CA GLU A 470 -14.33 -7.27 7.23
C GLU A 470 -15.27 -8.11 6.35
N GLU A 471 -16.43 -7.56 6.03
CA GLU A 471 -17.45 -8.27 5.23
C GLU A 471 -17.49 -7.82 3.77
N THR A 472 -16.58 -6.94 3.33
CA THR A 472 -16.64 -6.38 1.97
C THR A 472 -16.25 -7.38 0.88
N PHE A 473 -15.25 -8.22 1.16
CA PHE A 473 -14.79 -9.28 0.27
C PHE A 473 -14.86 -10.64 0.97
N PRO A 474 -14.83 -11.76 0.23
CA PRO A 474 -14.70 -13.08 0.83
C PRO A 474 -13.46 -13.13 1.72
N GLN A 475 -13.58 -13.86 2.83
CA GLN A 475 -12.55 -13.90 3.85
C GLN A 475 -11.17 -14.24 3.26
N TYR A 476 -10.16 -13.49 3.64
CA TYR A 476 -8.76 -13.59 3.24
C TYR A 476 -8.44 -13.15 1.80
N PHE A 477 -9.42 -12.71 1.01
CA PHE A 477 -9.14 -12.12 -0.32
C PHE A 477 -8.31 -10.84 -0.20
N THR A 478 -8.71 -9.93 0.70
CA THR A 478 -7.98 -8.69 0.98
C THR A 478 -6.56 -9.00 1.48
N SER A 479 -6.40 -9.98 2.39
CA SER A 479 -5.07 -10.44 2.86
C SER A 479 -4.19 -11.01 1.74
N ALA A 480 -4.77 -11.80 0.84
CA ALA A 480 -4.05 -12.38 -0.30
C ALA A 480 -3.52 -11.31 -1.24
N VAL A 481 -4.35 -10.31 -1.57
CA VAL A 481 -3.95 -9.14 -2.37
C VAL A 481 -2.91 -8.30 -1.61
N ALA A 482 -3.11 -8.06 -0.31
CA ALA A 482 -2.21 -7.26 0.52
C ALA A 482 -0.78 -7.83 0.52
N GLY A 483 -0.63 -9.15 0.70
CA GLY A 483 0.70 -9.79 0.72
C GLY A 483 1.47 -9.64 -0.59
N LEU A 484 0.80 -9.79 -1.74
CA LEU A 484 1.41 -9.59 -3.07
C LEU A 484 1.71 -8.10 -3.33
N ALA A 485 0.75 -7.22 -3.03
CA ALA A 485 0.93 -5.77 -3.20
C ALA A 485 2.07 -5.23 -2.32
N TYR A 486 2.22 -5.74 -1.10
CA TYR A 486 3.30 -5.38 -0.19
C TYR A 486 4.67 -5.79 -0.73
N MET A 487 4.78 -7.02 -1.23
CA MET A 487 5.99 -7.51 -1.91
C MET A 487 6.37 -6.61 -3.09
N SER A 488 5.40 -6.31 -3.96
CA SER A 488 5.58 -5.47 -5.13
C SER A 488 5.98 -4.04 -4.79
N ALA A 489 5.35 -3.43 -3.77
CA ALA A 489 5.70 -2.10 -3.30
C ALA A 489 7.11 -2.05 -2.69
N ALA A 490 7.52 -3.10 -1.96
CA ALA A 490 8.85 -3.18 -1.35
C ALA A 490 9.92 -3.33 -2.41
N ALA A 491 9.67 -4.18 -3.42
CA ALA A 491 10.52 -4.35 -4.58
C ALA A 491 10.70 -3.03 -5.34
N ARG A 492 9.60 -2.29 -5.56
CA ARG A 492 9.65 -0.98 -6.20
C ARG A 492 10.44 0.04 -5.40
N LEU A 493 10.30 0.03 -4.07
CA LEU A 493 11.08 0.91 -3.20
C LEU A 493 12.57 0.55 -3.23
N ALA A 494 12.91 -0.74 -3.23
CA ALA A 494 14.28 -1.22 -3.34
C ALA A 494 14.93 -0.79 -4.65
N HIS A 495 14.21 -0.94 -5.77
CA HIS A 495 14.62 -0.49 -7.08
C HIS A 495 14.90 1.02 -7.11
N LEU A 496 14.00 1.82 -6.53
CA LEU A 496 14.19 3.28 -6.47
C LEU A 496 15.43 3.68 -5.66
N ARG A 497 15.71 2.98 -4.55
CA ARG A 497 16.90 3.23 -3.70
C ARG A 497 18.20 2.88 -4.42
N LEU A 498 18.24 1.78 -5.16
CA LEU A 498 19.41 1.39 -5.96
C LEU A 498 19.75 2.46 -7.01
N HIS A 499 18.74 2.97 -7.71
CA HIS A 499 18.94 4.03 -8.70
C HIS A 499 19.37 5.37 -8.08
N GLU A 500 19.01 5.67 -6.83
CA GLU A 500 19.45 6.91 -6.15
C GLU A 500 20.91 6.82 -5.66
N LEU A 501 21.38 5.65 -5.23
CA LEU A 501 22.75 5.48 -4.72
C LEU A 501 23.84 5.52 -5.82
N GLU A 502 23.52 5.10 -7.05
CA GLU A 502 24.53 4.84 -8.09
C GLU A 502 24.59 5.89 -9.21
N GLY A 503 23.69 6.89 -9.20
CA GLY A 503 23.58 7.92 -10.26
C GLY A 503 23.29 7.34 -11.67
N ASP A 504 23.36 8.18 -12.71
CA ASP A 504 23.25 7.75 -14.13
C ASP A 504 24.53 7.04 -14.64
N SER A 505 25.19 6.26 -13.79
CA SER A 505 26.44 5.57 -14.12
C SER A 505 26.21 4.29 -14.93
N GLN A 506 27.29 3.71 -15.47
CA GLN A 506 27.29 2.45 -16.23
C GLN A 506 26.70 1.26 -15.44
N HIS A 507 26.71 1.34 -14.10
CA HIS A 507 26.07 0.37 -13.20
C HIS A 507 24.53 0.40 -13.28
N ALA A 508 23.92 1.57 -13.51
CA ALA A 508 22.48 1.68 -13.74
C ALA A 508 22.04 0.90 -14.99
N ARG A 509 22.92 0.72 -15.99
CA ARG A 509 22.66 -0.12 -17.17
C ARG A 509 22.70 -1.62 -16.83
N LEU A 510 23.64 -2.05 -15.98
CA LEU A 510 23.69 -3.42 -15.45
C LEU A 510 22.47 -3.71 -14.57
N LEU A 511 22.00 -2.71 -13.80
CA LEU A 511 20.78 -2.81 -13.02
C LEU A 511 19.54 -2.96 -13.92
N SER A 512 19.43 -2.16 -14.98
CA SER A 512 18.34 -2.30 -15.97
C SER A 512 18.35 -3.63 -16.73
N ALA A 513 19.51 -4.30 -16.78
CA ALA A 513 19.67 -5.63 -17.37
C ALA A 513 19.47 -6.79 -16.37
N GLY A 514 19.03 -6.51 -15.14
CA GLY A 514 18.80 -7.54 -14.11
C GLY A 514 20.07 -8.24 -13.59
N SER A 515 21.25 -7.71 -13.92
CA SER A 515 22.56 -8.31 -13.62
C SER A 515 23.34 -7.56 -12.52
N GLY A 516 22.70 -6.62 -11.83
CA GLY A 516 23.27 -5.92 -10.68
C GLY A 516 23.44 -6.81 -9.44
N PRO A 517 24.14 -6.32 -8.39
CA PRO A 517 24.48 -7.12 -7.22
C PRO A 517 23.23 -7.52 -6.44
N ALA A 518 22.75 -8.76 -6.65
CA ALA A 518 21.57 -9.33 -6.02
C ALA A 518 21.57 -9.20 -4.48
N TYR A 519 22.76 -9.12 -3.87
CA TYR A 519 22.93 -8.89 -2.44
C TYR A 519 22.45 -7.50 -1.98
N THR A 520 22.80 -6.43 -2.71
CA THR A 520 22.37 -5.06 -2.40
C THR A 520 20.86 -4.90 -2.59
N TYR A 521 20.30 -5.49 -3.66
CA TYR A 521 18.87 -5.49 -3.89
C TYR A 521 18.10 -6.16 -2.75
N ARG A 522 18.56 -7.34 -2.32
CA ARG A 522 17.93 -8.07 -1.20
C ARG A 522 17.87 -7.20 0.06
N ASN A 523 18.98 -6.56 0.45
CA ASN A 523 18.99 -5.73 1.65
C ASN A 523 17.99 -4.56 1.52
N HIS A 524 17.94 -3.89 0.37
CA HIS A 524 16.97 -2.83 0.13
C HIS A 524 15.52 -3.30 0.08
N LEU A 525 15.25 -4.53 -0.37
CA LEU A 525 13.93 -5.15 -0.32
C LEU A 525 13.48 -5.34 1.13
N PHE A 526 14.35 -5.87 1.98
CA PHE A 526 14.06 -6.05 3.41
C PHE A 526 13.94 -4.72 4.15
N ASP A 527 14.79 -3.73 3.85
CA ASP A 527 14.59 -2.36 4.33
C ASP A 527 13.25 -1.81 3.85
N GLY A 528 12.82 -2.19 2.64
CA GLY A 528 11.53 -1.87 2.07
C GLY A 528 10.39 -2.41 2.93
N PHE A 529 10.43 -3.68 3.31
CA PHE A 529 9.47 -4.25 4.27
C PHE A 529 9.45 -3.46 5.58
N ALA A 530 10.61 -3.16 6.18
CA ALA A 530 10.63 -2.43 7.44
C ALA A 530 10.05 -1.00 7.33
N THR A 531 10.22 -0.35 6.17
CA THR A 531 9.90 1.08 5.98
C THR A 531 8.61 1.37 5.22
N LEU A 532 7.91 0.36 4.69
CA LEU A 532 6.63 0.52 3.99
C LEU A 532 5.49 0.86 4.95
N THR A 533 5.22 2.15 5.10
CA THR A 533 4.05 2.65 5.83
C THR A 533 2.77 2.49 5.00
N PRO A 534 1.57 2.56 5.60
CA PRO A 534 0.32 2.53 4.83
C PRO A 534 0.25 3.61 3.74
N ALA A 535 0.76 4.81 4.02
CA ALA A 535 0.85 5.89 3.03
C ALA A 535 1.79 5.51 1.87
N LEU A 536 2.97 4.98 2.16
CA LEU A 536 3.95 4.62 1.14
C LEU A 536 3.53 3.40 0.32
N LEU A 537 2.93 2.39 0.96
CA LEU A 537 2.34 1.22 0.29
C LEU A 537 1.30 1.65 -0.74
N ARG A 538 0.45 2.63 -0.39
CA ARG A 538 -0.56 3.17 -1.31
C ARG A 538 0.07 3.88 -2.51
N SER A 539 1.08 4.72 -2.29
CA SER A 539 1.78 5.41 -3.38
C SER A 539 2.53 4.46 -4.31
N LEU A 540 2.99 3.34 -3.78
CA LEU A 540 3.72 2.30 -4.52
C LEU A 540 2.84 1.12 -4.90
N PHE A 541 1.52 1.19 -4.64
CA PHE A 541 0.60 0.10 -4.89
C PHE A 541 0.68 -0.28 -6.37
N PRO A 542 0.85 -1.58 -6.69
CA PRO A 542 0.97 -2.00 -8.09
C PRO A 542 -0.34 -1.69 -8.84
N PRO A 543 -0.28 -1.39 -10.15
CA PRO A 543 -1.49 -1.25 -10.95
C PRO A 543 -2.41 -2.45 -10.74
N LEU A 544 -3.67 -2.18 -10.42
CA LEU A 544 -4.66 -3.17 -10.00
C LEU A 544 -5.84 -3.16 -10.96
N THR A 545 -6.22 -4.33 -11.44
CA THR A 545 -7.52 -4.59 -12.05
C THR A 545 -8.32 -5.49 -11.11
N LEU A 546 -9.52 -5.05 -10.71
CA LEU A 546 -10.42 -5.82 -9.86
C LEU A 546 -11.70 -6.13 -10.64
N THR A 547 -12.05 -7.42 -10.73
CA THR A 547 -13.28 -7.91 -11.35
C THR A 547 -14.15 -8.51 -10.25
N ASP A 548 -15.33 -7.95 -10.03
CA ASP A 548 -16.30 -8.41 -9.04
C ASP A 548 -17.68 -8.55 -9.70
N GLU A 549 -18.08 -9.80 -9.97
CA GLU A 549 -19.33 -10.18 -10.66
C GLU A 549 -20.39 -10.74 -9.67
N ARG A 550 -20.19 -10.56 -8.37
CA ARG A 550 -21.03 -11.15 -7.30
C ARG A 550 -22.41 -10.51 -7.17
#